data_AF-A0A352S6C0-F1
#
_entry.id   AF-A0A352S6C0-F1
#
_cell.length_a   1.000
_cell.length_b   1.000
_cell.length_c   1.000
_cell.angle_alpha   90.00
_cell.angle_beta   90.00
_cell.angle_gamma   90.00
#
_symmetry.space_group_name_H-M   'P 1'
#
loop_
_entity.id
_entity.type
_entity.pdbx_description
1 polymer ?
#
loop_
_entity_poly.entity_id
_entity_poly.type
_entity_poly.pdbx_seq_one_letter_code
_entity_poly.pdbx_strand_id
1 'polypeptide(L)'
;MNSLRADVARHPARLPRVAATLLALLPLVLWLAPESALAQSLPGVTSRPGPGGGQTWSLSIQTLVLLTSLSFLPAAMLMMTGFTRIVIVLSLMRQALGTQSAPPNQVIIGLSLFLTL
;
A
#
# COMPACT_ATOMS: atom_id res chain seq x y z
N MET A 1 0.89 -25.22 -65.36
CA MET A 1 0.94 -25.17 -63.88
C MET A 1 2.27 -24.64 -63.31
N ASN A 2 3.05 -23.80 -64.01
CA ASN A 2 4.29 -23.24 -63.42
C ASN A 2 4.62 -21.79 -63.82
N SER A 3 3.68 -21.04 -64.41
CA SER A 3 3.91 -19.66 -64.86
C SER A 3 3.38 -18.57 -63.91
N LEU A 4 2.77 -18.93 -62.77
CA LEU A 4 2.19 -17.97 -61.80
C LEU A 4 2.86 -17.95 -60.41
N ARG A 5 3.90 -18.75 -60.17
CA ARG A 5 4.65 -18.74 -58.88
C ARG A 5 5.93 -17.90 -58.90
N ALA A 6 6.38 -17.45 -60.06
CA ALA A 6 7.62 -16.67 -60.18
C ALA A 6 7.41 -15.15 -60.01
N ASP A 7 6.17 -14.66 -60.06
CA ASP A 7 5.85 -13.23 -60.05
C ASP A 7 5.44 -12.68 -58.66
N VAL A 8 5.68 -13.46 -57.59
CA VAL A 8 5.45 -13.01 -56.20
C VAL A 8 6.76 -12.63 -55.50
N ALA A 9 7.92 -12.88 -56.11
CA ALA A 9 9.23 -12.53 -55.56
C ALA A 9 9.69 -11.09 -55.93
N ARG A 10 8.80 -10.25 -56.47
CA ARG A 10 9.13 -8.90 -56.99
C ARG A 10 8.50 -7.75 -56.19
N HIS A 11 8.33 -7.89 -54.89
CA HIS A 11 8.15 -6.73 -54.03
C HIS A 11 9.35 -6.61 -53.09
N PRO A 12 10.47 -6.01 -53.54
CA PRO A 12 11.33 -5.34 -52.59
C PRO A 12 10.46 -4.24 -52.01
N ALA A 13 9.87 -4.49 -50.84
CA ALA A 13 9.29 -3.47 -49.99
C ALA A 13 10.42 -2.48 -49.73
N ARG A 14 10.59 -1.52 -50.64
CA ARG A 14 11.42 -0.35 -50.48
C ARG A 14 10.71 0.41 -49.38
N LEU A 15 11.02 0.05 -48.13
CA LEU A 15 10.69 0.85 -46.96
C LEU A 15 11.04 2.28 -47.39
N PRO A 16 10.05 3.19 -47.46
CA PRO A 16 10.31 4.54 -47.94
C PRO A 16 11.49 5.04 -47.11
N ARG A 17 12.50 5.63 -47.76
CA ARG A 17 13.74 6.04 -47.08
C ARG A 17 13.43 6.81 -45.77
N VAL A 18 12.30 7.51 -45.75
CA VAL A 18 11.68 8.18 -44.59
C VAL A 18 11.29 7.23 -43.44
N ALA A 19 10.65 6.09 -43.70
CA ALA A 19 10.36 5.08 -42.68
C ALA A 19 11.62 4.41 -42.15
N ALA A 20 12.63 4.17 -43.02
CA ALA A 20 13.93 3.67 -42.59
C ALA A 20 14.68 4.70 -41.73
N THR A 21 14.62 6.00 -42.06
CA THR A 21 15.18 7.06 -41.23
C THR A 21 14.40 7.26 -39.93
N LEU A 22 13.08 7.16 -39.94
CA LEU A 22 12.25 7.24 -38.72
C LEU A 22 12.52 6.07 -37.77
N LEU A 23 12.66 4.86 -38.32
CA LEU A 23 13.00 3.66 -37.55
C LEU A 23 14.42 3.72 -37.00
N ALA A 24 15.37 4.29 -37.76
CA ALA A 24 16.75 4.49 -37.32
C ALA A 24 16.91 5.65 -36.32
N LEU A 25 16.04 6.65 -36.37
CA LEU A 25 16.01 7.76 -35.42
C LEU A 25 15.35 7.39 -34.09
N LEU A 26 14.43 6.41 -34.06
CA LEU A 26 13.79 5.91 -32.84
C LEU A 26 14.78 5.49 -31.73
N PRO A 27 15.82 4.67 -31.98
CA PRO A 27 16.79 4.32 -30.95
C PRO A 27 17.66 5.52 -30.53
N LEU A 28 17.96 6.45 -31.45
CA LEU A 28 18.72 7.66 -31.13
C LEU A 28 17.92 8.61 -30.22
N VAL A 29 16.60 8.72 -30.45
CA VAL A 29 15.66 9.47 -29.61
C VAL A 29 15.50 8.80 -28.24
N LEU A 30 15.45 7.46 -28.19
CA LEU A 30 15.43 6.71 -26.94
C LEU A 30 16.74 6.84 -26.14
N TRP A 31 17.88 7.01 -26.82
CA TRP A 31 19.18 7.23 -26.20
C TRP A 31 19.37 8.66 -25.68
N LEU A 32 18.69 9.64 -26.29
CA LEU A 32 18.61 11.02 -25.80
C LEU A 32 17.48 11.26 -24.80
N ALA A 33 16.61 10.27 -24.56
CA ALA A 33 15.55 10.41 -23.59
C ALA A 33 16.16 10.50 -22.18
N PRO A 34 15.77 11.50 -21.38
CA PRO A 34 16.31 11.64 -20.03
C PRO A 34 15.90 10.43 -19.19
N GLU A 35 16.88 9.66 -18.70
CA GLU A 35 16.68 8.51 -17.80
C GLU A 35 15.95 8.87 -16.50
N SER A 36 15.78 10.17 -16.23
CA SER A 36 14.97 10.70 -15.12
C SER A 36 13.50 10.31 -15.18
N ALA A 37 12.97 9.92 -16.35
CA ALA A 37 11.58 9.46 -16.48
C ALA A 37 11.34 8.06 -15.90
N LEU A 38 12.36 7.20 -15.86
CA LEU A 38 12.30 5.87 -15.22
C LEU A 38 12.83 5.87 -13.78
N ALA A 39 13.49 6.97 -13.37
CA ALA A 39 14.04 7.14 -12.02
C ALA A 39 13.01 7.65 -11.00
N GLN A 40 11.75 7.87 -11.40
CA GLN A 40 10.70 8.22 -10.45
C GLN A 40 10.34 6.98 -9.64
N SER A 41 11.13 6.72 -8.60
CA SER A 41 10.74 5.85 -7.51
C SER A 41 9.37 6.30 -7.03
N LEU A 42 8.44 5.37 -6.84
CA LEU A 42 7.17 5.65 -6.20
C LEU A 42 7.45 6.45 -4.93
N PRO A 43 7.01 7.72 -4.85
CA PRO A 43 7.26 8.56 -3.69
C PRO A 43 6.64 7.86 -2.48
N GLY A 44 7.48 7.24 -1.66
CA GLY A 44 7.04 6.45 -0.51
C GLY A 44 7.68 5.07 -0.40
N VAL A 45 8.02 4.36 -1.47
CA VAL A 45 8.53 2.97 -1.39
C VAL A 45 9.96 2.88 -1.90
N THR A 46 10.91 3.39 -1.12
CA THR A 46 12.34 3.12 -1.31
C THR A 46 12.84 2.34 -0.11
N SER A 47 12.91 1.01 -0.21
CA SER A 47 13.71 0.20 0.70
C SER A 47 15.15 0.22 0.20
N ARG A 48 15.95 1.20 0.63
CA ARG A 48 17.39 1.20 0.32
C ARG A 48 18.09 0.27 1.33
N PRO A 49 18.85 -0.75 0.90
CA PRO A 49 19.64 -1.56 1.82
C PRO A 49 20.68 -0.65 2.51
N GLY A 50 20.54 -0.50 3.82
CA GLY A 50 21.51 0.16 4.68
C GLY A 50 22.70 -0.77 5.00
N PRO A 51 23.84 -0.21 5.44
CA PRO A 51 25.00 -1.02 5.80
C PRO A 51 24.65 -2.00 6.92
N GLY A 52 24.86 -3.30 6.71
CA GLY A 52 24.57 -4.36 7.71
C GLY A 52 23.27 -5.15 7.50
N GLY A 53 22.61 -5.04 6.33
CA GLY A 53 21.42 -5.83 6.00
C GLY A 53 20.09 -5.27 6.53
N GLY A 54 20.10 -4.07 7.11
CA GLY A 54 18.89 -3.35 7.48
C GLY A 54 18.29 -2.60 6.30
N GLN A 55 16.96 -2.57 6.16
CA GLN A 55 16.30 -1.79 5.12
C GLN A 55 16.04 -0.37 5.63
N THR A 56 16.62 0.65 5.00
CA THR A 56 16.25 2.05 5.25
C THR A 56 14.92 2.33 4.57
N TRP A 57 13.87 2.54 5.37
CA TRP A 57 12.53 2.90 4.89
C TRP A 57 12.44 4.39 4.60
N SER A 58 11.49 4.80 3.76
CA SER A 58 11.20 6.22 3.58
C SER A 58 10.67 6.81 4.90
N LEU A 59 11.00 8.08 5.17
CA LEU A 59 10.54 8.78 6.38
C LEU A 59 9.00 8.76 6.52
N SER A 60 8.28 8.79 5.39
CA SER A 60 6.83 8.69 5.32
C SER A 60 6.30 7.33 5.77
N ILE A 61 6.90 6.22 5.34
CA ILE A 61 6.49 4.87 5.81
C ILE A 61 6.85 4.69 7.28
N GLN A 62 8.03 5.15 7.69
CA GLN A 62 8.44 5.05 9.09
C GLN A 62 7.50 5.81 10.03
N THR A 63 7.10 7.04 9.68
CA THR A 63 6.13 7.81 10.47
C THR A 63 4.72 7.20 10.41
N LEU A 64 4.29 6.65 9.27
CA LEU A 64 3.01 5.93 9.16
C LEU A 64 2.94 4.73 10.12
N VAL A 65 3.97 3.88 10.13
CA VAL A 65 4.05 2.72 11.02
C VAL A 65 4.12 3.16 12.48
N LEU A 66 4.89 4.20 12.79
CA LEU A 66 4.97 4.76 14.14
C LEU A 66 3.60 5.23 14.64
N LEU A 67 2.90 6.08 13.88
CA LEU A 67 1.59 6.62 14.27
C LEU A 67 0.51 5.52 14.37
N THR A 68 0.57 4.54 13.47
CA THR A 68 -0.32 3.36 13.52
C THR A 68 -0.07 2.55 14.79
N SER A 69 1.20 2.30 15.12
CA SER A 69 1.54 1.55 16.33
C SER A 69 1.15 2.31 17.61
N LEU A 70 1.37 3.63 17.66
CA LEU A 70 1.05 4.47 18.80
C LEU A 70 -0.46 4.55 19.09
N SER A 71 -1.28 4.59 18.04
CA SER A 71 -2.74 4.60 18.17
C SER A 71 -3.33 3.23 18.50
N PHE A 72 -2.68 2.14 18.06
CA PHE A 72 -3.11 0.77 18.35
C PHE A 72 -2.73 0.32 19.76
N LEU A 73 -1.56 0.73 20.25
CA LEU A 73 -1.03 0.36 21.57
C LEU A 73 -2.01 0.54 22.74
N PRO A 74 -2.73 1.68 22.90
CA PRO A 74 -3.67 1.85 24.02
C PRO A 74 -4.85 0.87 23.94
N ALA A 75 -5.37 0.60 22.73
CA ALA A 75 -6.44 -0.37 22.55
C ALA A 75 -5.95 -1.80 22.87
N ALA A 76 -4.74 -2.15 22.43
CA ALA A 76 -4.14 -3.44 22.74
C ALA A 76 -3.92 -3.63 24.25
N MET A 77 -3.44 -2.60 24.96
CA MET A 77 -3.31 -2.63 26.43
C MET A 77 -4.66 -2.86 27.12
N LEU A 78 -5.72 -2.18 26.69
CA LEU A 78 -7.06 -2.39 27.25
C LEU A 78 -7.59 -3.82 26.97
N MET A 79 -7.27 -4.40 25.80
CA MET A 79 -7.66 -5.78 25.47
C MET A 79 -6.86 -6.86 26.21
N MET A 80 -5.61 -6.58 26.56
CA MET A 80 -4.75 -7.50 27.30
C MET A 80 -5.00 -7.46 28.82
N THR A 81 -5.71 -6.46 29.33
CA THR A 81 -6.01 -6.27 30.76
C THR A 81 -7.40 -6.78 31.15
N GLY A 82 -7.75 -6.68 32.44
CA GLY A 82 -9.07 -7.04 32.97
C GLY A 82 -10.22 -6.17 32.46
N PHE A 83 -9.94 -5.04 31.80
CA PHE A 83 -10.93 -4.07 31.33
C PHE A 83 -12.03 -4.73 30.49
N THR A 84 -11.67 -5.53 29.47
CA THR A 84 -12.66 -6.18 28.59
C THR A 84 -13.61 -7.12 29.35
N ARG A 85 -13.10 -7.87 30.34
CA ARG A 85 -13.95 -8.76 31.15
C ARG A 85 -14.94 -7.97 32.01
N ILE A 86 -14.48 -6.90 32.65
CA ILE A 86 -15.33 -6.05 33.50
C ILE A 86 -16.43 -5.40 32.66
N VAL A 87 -16.10 -4.83 31.49
CA VAL A 87 -17.09 -4.23 30.57
C VAL A 87 -18.15 -5.24 30.15
N ILE A 88 -17.75 -6.47 29.78
CA ILE A 88 -18.69 -7.51 29.36
C ILE A 88 -19.62 -7.90 30.52
N VAL A 89 -19.09 -8.16 31.72
CA VAL A 89 -19.91 -8.54 32.88
C VAL A 89 -20.91 -7.45 33.25
N LEU A 90 -20.46 -6.19 33.33
CA LEU A 90 -21.34 -5.06 33.64
C LEU A 90 -22.39 -4.83 32.54
N SER A 91 -22.00 -5.03 31.27
CA SER A 91 -22.94 -4.96 30.15
C SER A 91 -23.98 -6.09 30.22
N LEU A 92 -23.59 -7.32 30.55
CA LEU A 92 -24.54 -8.42 30.70
C LEU A 92 -25.49 -8.19 31.88
N MET A 93 -25.00 -7.63 32.98
CA MET A 93 -25.83 -7.25 34.12
C MET A 93 -26.88 -6.20 33.73
N ARG A 94 -26.51 -5.22 32.88
CA ARG A 94 -27.45 -4.22 32.34
C ARG A 94 -28.61 -4.88 31.58
N GLN A 95 -28.31 -5.84 30.71
CA GLN A 95 -29.34 -6.58 29.96
C GLN A 95 -30.26 -7.36 30.90
N ALA A 96 -29.70 -7.96 31.96
CA ALA A 96 -30.47 -8.74 32.93
C ALA A 96 -31.42 -7.88 33.78
N LEU A 97 -31.10 -6.60 34.02
CA LEU A 97 -31.92 -5.70 34.83
C LEU A 97 -33.19 -5.22 34.11
N GLY A 98 -33.32 -5.40 32.80
CA GLY A 98 -34.55 -5.13 32.04
C GLY A 98 -35.03 -3.66 32.03
N THR A 99 -34.29 -2.75 32.67
CA THR A 99 -34.61 -1.32 32.78
C THR A 99 -33.73 -0.50 31.85
N GLN A 100 -34.34 0.44 31.11
CA GLN A 100 -33.65 1.33 30.16
C GLN A 100 -32.78 2.40 30.84
N SER A 101 -32.89 2.54 32.16
CA SER A 101 -32.15 3.52 32.96
C SER A 101 -30.90 2.93 33.64
N ALA A 102 -30.66 1.62 33.51
CA ALA A 102 -29.42 1.01 33.98
C ALA A 102 -28.21 1.65 33.26
N PRO A 103 -27.08 1.86 33.98
CA PRO A 103 -26.14 2.93 33.73
C PRO A 103 -25.69 3.01 32.26
N PRO A 104 -25.66 4.22 31.67
CA PRO A 104 -25.38 4.43 30.25
C PRO A 104 -23.98 3.90 29.90
N ASN A 105 -23.77 3.54 28.63
CA ASN A 105 -22.51 2.91 28.18
C ASN A 105 -21.26 3.72 28.56
N GLN A 106 -21.36 5.06 28.61
CA GLN A 106 -20.27 5.94 29.06
C GLN A 106 -19.89 5.71 30.53
N VAL A 107 -20.87 5.46 31.40
CA VAL A 107 -20.63 5.16 32.82
C VAL A 107 -20.05 3.76 32.99
N ILE A 108 -20.51 2.76 32.23
CA ILE A 108 -19.93 1.41 32.26
C ILE A 108 -18.45 1.45 31.88
N ILE A 109 -18.12 2.18 30.80
CA ILE A 109 -16.73 2.36 30.36
C ILE A 109 -15.91 3.09 31.45
N GLY A 110 -16.44 4.17 32.03
CA GLY A 110 -15.78 4.89 33.12
C GLY A 110 -15.51 4.03 34.36
N LEU A 111 -16.52 3.27 34.83
CA LEU A 111 -16.38 2.34 35.95
C LEU A 111 -15.36 1.24 35.65
N SER A 112 -15.36 0.69 34.43
CA SER A 112 -14.40 -0.36 34.06
C SER A 112 -12.95 0.14 34.00
N LEU A 113 -12.70 1.39 33.61
CA LEU A 113 -11.36 1.97 33.66
C LEU A 113 -10.88 2.15 35.10
N PHE A 114 -11.74 2.67 35.98
CA PHE A 114 -11.43 2.85 37.41
C PHE A 114 -11.20 1.54 38.17
N LEU A 115 -11.86 0.45 37.76
CA LEU A 115 -11.68 -0.85 38.40
C LEU A 115 -10.48 -1.64 37.84
N THR A 116 -9.94 -1.25 36.68
CA THR A 116 -8.77 -1.91 36.06
C THR A 116 -7.44 -1.28 36.46
N LEU A 117 -7.45 0.02 36.80
CA LEU A 117 -6.28 0.80 37.24
C LEU A 117 -6.21 0.86 38.77
#